data_AF-A0A6A6W303-F1
#
_entry.id   AF-A0A6A6W303-F1
#
_cell.length_a   1.000
_cell.length_b   1.000
_cell.length_c   1.000
_cell.angle_alpha   90.00
_cell.angle_beta   90.00
_cell.angle_gamma   90.00
#
_symmetry.space_group_name_H-M   'P 1'
#
loop_
_entity.id
_entity.type
_entity.pdbx_description
1 polymer ?
#
loop_
_entity_poly.entity_id
_entity_poly.type
_entity_poly.pdbx_seq_one_letter_code
_entity_poly.pdbx_strand_id
1 'polypeptide(L)'
;MATNTPATISVEHIFIPDGLPAFMQTLYSLPNCPPSLYLTVSSSTSLVIYVAPASQIAIIKLSELRTALDQQDQNALALKSLLEHGPKTKVFFDARDAAKVLFERSADYDIEVCVMQSEVHEVQLMELTSRQRGRNGVWLAGFDKCIMAESKLDLNQIQFSDYGTFDKRILHLPILWGKYHALLLKLKSGSKFWISEVRCATKKRLDFAHGKKHPGHNCEGARIWWDSTYLDEATDSWNEDILSDAYSGGDYLGGAEHWSLFNKL
;
A
#
# COMPACT_ATOMS: atom_id res chain seq x y z
N MET A 1 -40.58 3.67 3.23
CA MET A 1 -39.60 2.70 3.73
C MET A 1 -38.61 2.47 2.59
N ALA A 2 -37.37 2.95 2.71
CA ALA A 2 -36.34 2.67 1.71
C ALA A 2 -35.80 1.27 1.98
N THR A 3 -36.02 0.35 1.04
CA THR A 3 -35.41 -0.97 1.06
C THR A 3 -33.92 -0.79 0.74
N ASN A 4 -33.06 -0.81 1.76
CA ASN A 4 -31.62 -0.86 1.57
C ASN A 4 -31.28 -2.22 0.96
N THR A 5 -31.14 -2.26 -0.37
CA THR A 5 -30.58 -3.43 -1.04
C THR A 5 -29.15 -3.63 -0.52
N PRO A 6 -28.78 -4.83 -0.03
CA PRO A 6 -27.43 -5.13 0.39
C PRO A 6 -26.43 -4.81 -0.71
N ALA A 7 -25.25 -4.28 -0.35
CA ALA A 7 -24.18 -4.11 -1.32
C ALA A 7 -23.68 -5.51 -1.75
N THR A 8 -23.58 -5.75 -3.05
CA THR A 8 -23.08 -7.02 -3.58
C THR A 8 -21.61 -6.89 -3.96
N ILE A 9 -20.77 -7.81 -3.47
CA ILE A 9 -19.37 -7.97 -3.87
C ILE A 9 -19.25 -9.23 -4.72
N SER A 10 -18.75 -9.09 -5.96
CA SER A 10 -18.35 -10.23 -6.79
C SER A 10 -17.06 -10.84 -6.22
N VAL A 11 -17.00 -12.14 -6.07
CA VAL A 11 -15.82 -12.89 -5.64
C VAL A 11 -15.48 -13.87 -6.75
N GLU A 12 -14.27 -13.77 -7.28
CA GLU A 12 -13.81 -14.55 -8.43
C GLU A 12 -12.45 -15.20 -8.14
N HIS A 13 -12.38 -16.51 -8.36
CA HIS A 13 -11.13 -17.25 -8.37
C HIS A 13 -10.48 -17.13 -9.74
N ILE A 14 -9.30 -16.50 -9.79
CA ILE A 14 -8.58 -16.29 -11.04
C ILE A 14 -7.60 -17.44 -11.25
N PHE A 15 -7.97 -18.34 -12.17
CA PHE A 15 -7.11 -19.45 -12.58
C PHE A 15 -6.11 -19.00 -13.65
N ILE A 16 -4.90 -19.56 -13.61
CA ILE A 16 -3.83 -19.27 -14.57
C ILE A 16 -3.63 -20.53 -15.45
N PRO A 17 -3.61 -20.40 -16.79
CA PRO A 17 -3.55 -19.15 -17.55
C PRO A 17 -4.93 -18.53 -17.86
N ASP A 18 -6.04 -19.27 -17.81
CA ASP A 18 -7.26 -18.90 -18.52
C ASP A 18 -7.98 -17.64 -18.01
N GLY A 19 -8.03 -17.41 -16.70
CA GLY A 19 -8.74 -16.28 -16.10
C GLY A 19 -7.91 -15.00 -16.02
N LEU A 20 -6.58 -15.12 -15.99
CA LEU A 20 -5.68 -14.01 -15.74
C LEU A 20 -5.70 -12.92 -16.83
N PRO A 21 -5.74 -13.21 -18.15
CA PRO A 21 -5.80 -12.20 -19.19
C PRO A 21 -7.03 -11.29 -19.08
N ALA A 22 -8.21 -11.88 -18.85
CA ALA A 22 -9.45 -11.13 -18.70
C ALA A 22 -9.39 -10.23 -17.46
N PHE A 23 -8.89 -10.77 -16.34
CA PHE A 23 -8.69 -10.00 -15.12
C PHE A 23 -7.72 -8.83 -15.33
N MET A 24 -6.57 -9.05 -15.99
CA MET A 24 -5.58 -8.01 -16.27
C MET A 24 -6.17 -6.84 -17.08
N GLN A 25 -7.03 -7.11 -18.06
CA GLN A 25 -7.70 -6.05 -18.83
C GLN A 25 -8.58 -5.16 -17.94
N THR A 26 -9.22 -5.72 -16.91
CA THR A 26 -10.00 -4.92 -15.96
C THR A 26 -9.10 -3.94 -15.20
N LEU A 27 -7.87 -4.34 -14.84
CA LEU A 27 -6.98 -3.54 -14.01
C LEU A 27 -6.44 -2.28 -14.72
N TYR A 28 -6.19 -2.35 -16.03
CA TYR A 28 -5.60 -1.23 -16.78
C TYR A 28 -6.51 0.00 -16.82
N SER A 29 -7.83 -0.21 -16.93
CA SER A 29 -8.82 0.85 -17.09
C SER A 29 -9.24 1.53 -15.77
N LEU A 30 -8.76 1.05 -14.63
CA LEU A 30 -9.22 1.55 -13.32
C LEU A 30 -8.74 2.98 -13.02
N PRO A 31 -9.54 3.78 -12.30
CA PRO A 31 -9.06 5.06 -11.78
C PRO A 31 -7.94 4.85 -10.75
N ASN A 32 -7.14 5.88 -10.50
CA ASN A 32 -6.03 5.81 -9.52
C ASN A 32 -6.16 6.82 -8.38
N CYS A 33 -7.11 7.75 -8.46
CA CYS A 33 -7.40 8.72 -7.41
C CYS A 33 -8.94 8.80 -7.22
N PRO A 34 -9.50 8.22 -6.15
CA PRO A 34 -8.81 7.43 -5.12
C PRO A 34 -8.24 6.09 -5.67
N PRO A 35 -7.34 5.41 -4.93
CA PRO A 35 -6.81 4.11 -5.33
C PRO A 35 -7.89 3.07 -5.55
N SER A 36 -7.73 2.28 -6.61
CA SER A 36 -8.66 1.20 -6.94
C SER A 36 -8.25 -0.16 -6.40
N LEU A 37 -6.95 -0.37 -6.14
CA LEU A 37 -6.38 -1.68 -5.82
C LEU A 37 -6.03 -1.76 -4.33
N TYR A 38 -6.72 -2.65 -3.64
CA TYR A 38 -6.47 -2.98 -2.24
C TYR A 38 -6.04 -4.44 -2.17
N LEU A 39 -4.96 -4.73 -1.47
CA LEU A 39 -4.31 -6.02 -1.54
C LEU A 39 -4.06 -6.59 -0.15
N THR A 40 -4.20 -7.91 -0.04
CA THR A 40 -3.73 -8.68 1.11
C THR A 40 -3.28 -10.06 0.66
N VAL A 41 -2.45 -10.70 1.47
CA VAL A 41 -2.13 -12.11 1.31
C VAL A 41 -2.88 -12.89 2.38
N SER A 42 -3.80 -13.76 1.94
CA SER A 42 -4.58 -14.59 2.85
C SER A 42 -3.84 -15.90 3.12
N SER A 43 -3.55 -16.14 4.40
CA SER A 43 -2.94 -17.39 4.90
C SER A 43 -1.69 -17.85 4.14
N SER A 44 -0.92 -16.90 3.58
CA SER A 44 0.27 -17.16 2.75
C SER A 44 0.04 -18.06 1.53
N THR A 45 -1.21 -18.29 1.11
CA THR A 45 -1.57 -19.20 0.02
C THR A 45 -2.24 -18.51 -1.15
N SER A 46 -2.88 -17.36 -0.92
CA SER A 46 -3.58 -16.61 -1.95
C SER A 46 -3.28 -15.12 -1.88
N LEU A 47 -3.03 -14.51 -3.03
CA LEU A 47 -3.11 -13.08 -3.23
C LEU A 47 -4.58 -12.72 -3.41
N VAL A 48 -5.07 -11.79 -2.58
CA VAL A 48 -6.43 -11.28 -2.65
C VAL A 48 -6.36 -9.82 -3.06
N ILE A 49 -6.99 -9.49 -4.18
CA ILE A 49 -7.06 -8.14 -4.74
C ILE A 49 -8.52 -7.70 -4.69
N TYR A 50 -8.81 -6.69 -3.89
CA TYR A 50 -10.09 -6.02 -3.91
C TYR A 50 -10.02 -4.80 -4.86
N VAL A 51 -10.81 -4.87 -5.93
CA VAL A 51 -11.00 -3.82 -6.91
C VAL A 51 -12.22 -2.99 -6.50
N ALA A 52 -12.00 -1.92 -5.77
CA ALA A 52 -13.07 -1.19 -5.09
C ALA A 52 -14.13 -0.60 -6.04
N PRO A 53 -13.79 0.08 -7.16
CA PRO A 53 -14.80 0.63 -8.06
C PRO A 53 -15.67 -0.43 -8.73
N ALA A 54 -15.12 -1.64 -8.94
CA ALA A 54 -15.82 -2.76 -9.54
C ALA A 54 -16.59 -3.61 -8.51
N SER A 55 -16.43 -3.32 -7.20
CA SER A 55 -16.98 -4.16 -6.12
C SER A 55 -16.62 -5.64 -6.31
N GLN A 56 -15.37 -5.91 -6.70
CA GLN A 56 -14.91 -7.24 -7.09
C GLN A 56 -13.69 -7.65 -6.26
N ILE A 57 -13.67 -8.88 -5.79
CA ILE A 57 -12.56 -9.54 -5.13
C ILE A 57 -12.03 -10.61 -6.07
N ALA A 58 -10.78 -10.48 -6.48
CA ALA A 58 -10.05 -11.50 -7.20
C ALA A 58 -9.14 -12.27 -6.24
N ILE A 59 -9.25 -13.60 -6.26
CA ILE A 59 -8.42 -14.51 -5.47
C ILE A 59 -7.52 -15.28 -6.42
N ILE A 60 -6.21 -15.06 -6.32
CA ILE A 60 -5.19 -15.74 -7.10
C ILE A 60 -4.38 -16.62 -6.16
N LYS A 61 -4.31 -17.94 -6.42
CA LYS A 61 -3.46 -18.83 -5.64
C LYS A 61 -1.98 -18.54 -5.94
N LEU A 62 -1.21 -18.35 -4.89
CA LEU A 62 0.22 -18.02 -5.00
C LEU A 62 1.03 -19.18 -5.56
N SER A 63 0.66 -20.43 -5.28
CA SER A 63 1.33 -21.59 -5.87
C SER A 63 1.17 -21.64 -7.38
N GLU A 64 -0.04 -21.36 -7.89
CA GLU A 64 -0.33 -21.32 -9.32
C GLU A 64 0.37 -20.13 -9.99
N LEU A 65 0.35 -18.95 -9.34
CA LEU A 65 1.07 -17.77 -9.81
C LEU A 65 2.58 -18.03 -9.89
N ARG A 66 3.17 -18.67 -8.88
CA ARG A 66 4.59 -19.01 -8.87
C ARG A 66 4.94 -19.97 -10.00
N THR A 67 4.17 -21.05 -10.18
CA THR A 67 4.40 -21.99 -11.29
C THR A 67 4.32 -21.29 -12.64
N ALA A 68 3.36 -20.36 -12.83
CA ALA A 68 3.25 -19.60 -14.06
C ALA A 68 4.43 -18.64 -14.30
N LEU A 69 4.93 -18.00 -13.23
CA LEU A 69 6.14 -17.17 -13.30
C LEU A 69 7.38 -18.00 -13.67
N ASP A 70 7.56 -19.17 -13.06
CA ASP A 70 8.65 -20.11 -13.38
C ASP A 70 8.61 -20.56 -14.85
N GLN A 71 7.40 -20.68 -15.41
CA GLN A 71 7.15 -21.03 -16.81
C GLN A 71 7.22 -19.84 -17.78
N GLN A 72 7.55 -18.63 -17.30
CA GLN A 72 7.60 -17.40 -18.10
C GLN A 72 6.26 -17.05 -18.77
N ASP A 73 5.14 -17.37 -18.13
CA ASP A 73 3.81 -16.97 -18.61
C ASP A 73 3.73 -15.44 -18.70
N GLN A 74 3.34 -14.94 -19.87
CA GLN A 74 3.37 -13.51 -20.16
C GLN A 74 2.38 -12.71 -19.30
N ASN A 75 1.22 -13.30 -18.96
CA ASN A 75 0.22 -12.62 -18.13
C ASN A 75 0.64 -12.61 -16.66
N ALA A 76 1.25 -13.69 -16.17
CA ALA A 76 1.82 -13.75 -14.83
C ALA A 76 2.96 -12.73 -14.67
N LEU A 77 3.86 -12.63 -15.67
CA LEU A 77 4.91 -11.62 -15.71
C LEU A 77 4.34 -10.20 -15.77
N ALA A 78 3.27 -9.98 -16.55
CA ALA A 78 2.60 -8.68 -16.63
C ALA A 78 1.93 -8.30 -15.29
N LEU A 79 1.29 -9.25 -14.60
CA LEU A 79 0.74 -9.03 -13.26
C LEU A 79 1.85 -8.70 -12.27
N LYS A 80 2.95 -9.46 -12.25
CA LYS A 80 4.12 -9.17 -11.41
C LYS A 80 4.64 -7.76 -11.68
N SER A 81 4.84 -7.41 -12.95
CA SER A 81 5.30 -6.07 -13.36
C SER A 81 4.33 -4.97 -12.92
N LEU A 82 3.01 -5.19 -13.04
CA LEU A 82 1.99 -4.24 -12.58
C LEU A 82 2.06 -4.03 -11.05
N LEU A 83 2.23 -5.11 -10.29
CA LEU A 83 2.30 -5.05 -8.83
C LEU A 83 3.60 -4.39 -8.34
N GLU A 84 4.72 -4.69 -8.97
CA GLU A 84 6.05 -4.18 -8.61
C GLU A 84 6.30 -2.76 -9.10
N HIS A 85 6.05 -2.50 -10.39
CA HIS A 85 6.49 -1.29 -11.08
C HIS A 85 5.33 -0.50 -11.69
N GLY A 86 4.13 -1.05 -11.68
CA GLY A 86 2.97 -0.42 -12.30
C GLY A 86 2.59 0.91 -11.63
N PRO A 87 2.12 1.90 -12.42
CA PRO A 87 1.76 3.23 -11.93
C PRO A 87 0.43 3.26 -11.17
N LYS A 88 -0.23 2.11 -10.97
CA LYS A 88 -1.41 2.05 -10.12
C LYS A 88 -0.97 2.07 -8.67
N THR A 89 -1.71 2.78 -7.83
CA THR A 89 -1.55 2.76 -6.39
C THR A 89 -2.03 1.42 -5.84
N LYS A 90 -1.14 0.70 -5.15
CA LYS A 90 -1.42 -0.52 -4.40
C LYS A 90 -1.57 -0.17 -2.92
N VAL A 91 -2.73 -0.42 -2.36
CA VAL A 91 -2.99 -0.14 -0.94
C VAL A 91 -2.94 -1.43 -0.13
N PHE A 92 -2.12 -1.45 0.91
CA PHE A 92 -2.03 -2.53 1.89
C PHE A 92 -2.35 -2.00 3.28
N PHE A 93 -2.87 -2.86 4.18
CA PHE A 93 -2.82 -2.50 5.60
C PHE A 93 -1.37 -2.48 6.08
N ASP A 94 -0.71 -3.63 5.90
CA ASP A 94 0.66 -3.93 6.24
C ASP A 94 1.25 -4.66 5.04
N ALA A 95 2.17 -4.02 4.33
CA ALA A 95 2.69 -4.54 3.07
C ALA A 95 3.76 -5.63 3.28
N ARG A 96 4.23 -5.87 4.51
CA ARG A 96 5.42 -6.70 4.77
C ARG A 96 5.24 -8.16 4.33
N ASP A 97 4.14 -8.78 4.74
CA ASP A 97 3.87 -10.17 4.39
C ASP A 97 3.54 -10.33 2.91
N ALA A 98 2.79 -9.37 2.35
CA ALA A 98 2.53 -9.35 0.92
C ALA A 98 3.81 -9.18 0.10
N ALA A 99 4.73 -8.34 0.55
CA ALA A 99 6.00 -8.12 -0.11
C ALA A 99 6.91 -9.36 -0.09
N LYS A 100 7.01 -10.06 1.06
CA LYS A 100 7.76 -11.32 1.16
C LYS A 100 7.29 -12.38 0.17
N VAL A 101 6.02 -12.33 -0.19
CA VAL A 101 5.34 -13.32 -1.03
C VAL A 101 5.30 -12.92 -2.50
N LEU A 102 5.02 -11.65 -2.80
CA LEU A 102 4.80 -11.14 -4.16
C LEU A 102 6.08 -10.67 -4.83
N PHE A 103 7.07 -10.26 -4.04
CA PHE A 103 8.29 -9.66 -4.51
C PHE A 103 9.47 -10.57 -4.12
N GLU A 104 9.71 -11.61 -4.92
CA GLU A 104 10.85 -12.50 -4.70
C GLU A 104 12.19 -11.76 -4.94
N ARG A 105 13.24 -12.25 -4.26
CA ARG A 105 14.63 -11.78 -4.33
C ARG A 105 15.20 -11.87 -5.75
N SER A 106 14.95 -10.92 -6.63
CA SER A 106 15.86 -10.66 -7.72
C SER A 106 17.06 -9.89 -7.17
N ALA A 107 18.25 -10.50 -7.26
CA ALA A 107 19.49 -10.05 -6.64
C ALA A 107 20.11 -8.79 -7.29
N ASP A 108 19.53 -8.25 -8.36
CA ASP A 108 20.23 -7.32 -9.26
C ASP A 108 19.47 -6.02 -9.59
N TYR A 109 18.39 -5.68 -8.89
CA TYR A 109 17.80 -4.35 -9.08
C TYR A 109 18.28 -3.41 -7.98
N ASP A 110 18.99 -2.35 -8.38
CA ASP A 110 19.12 -1.13 -7.61
C ASP A 110 17.70 -0.57 -7.34
N ILE A 111 17.14 -0.97 -6.20
CA ILE A 111 15.81 -0.56 -5.68
C ILE A 111 15.75 0.96 -5.40
N GLU A 112 16.81 1.71 -5.70
CA GLU A 112 16.75 3.17 -5.69
C GLU A 112 15.68 3.71 -6.65
N VAL A 113 15.43 3.01 -7.77
CA VAL A 113 14.45 3.42 -8.79
C VAL A 113 13.07 2.76 -8.61
N CYS A 114 13.00 1.51 -8.15
CA CYS A 114 11.74 0.73 -8.17
C CYS A 114 10.69 1.21 -7.16
N VAL A 115 11.08 1.71 -5.98
CA VAL A 115 10.11 2.15 -4.95
C VAL A 115 9.71 3.62 -5.09
N MET A 116 10.44 4.41 -5.89
CA MET A 116 9.95 5.70 -6.38
C MET A 116 8.82 5.52 -7.42
N GLN A 117 8.71 4.33 -8.04
CA GLN A 117 7.69 4.02 -9.06
C GLN A 117 6.56 3.12 -8.56
N SER A 118 6.80 2.26 -7.55
CA SER A 118 5.75 1.49 -6.92
C SER A 118 4.92 2.43 -6.01
N GLU A 119 3.75 2.88 -6.49
CA GLU A 119 2.80 3.65 -5.67
C GLU A 119 2.19 2.76 -4.56
N VAL A 120 2.96 2.37 -3.55
CA VAL A 120 2.50 1.53 -2.44
C VAL A 120 2.11 2.40 -1.26
N HIS A 121 0.84 2.31 -0.85
CA HIS A 121 0.32 3.00 0.33
C HIS A 121 0.08 2.00 1.47
N GLU A 122 0.83 2.15 2.57
CA GLU A 122 0.65 1.37 3.80
C GLU A 122 -0.28 2.12 4.77
N VAL A 123 -1.52 1.66 4.88
CA VAL A 123 -2.55 2.26 5.73
C VAL A 123 -2.12 2.26 7.21
N GLN A 124 -1.36 1.26 7.67
CA GLN A 124 -0.84 1.21 9.03
C GLN A 124 0.17 2.34 9.33
N LEU A 125 0.99 2.74 8.37
CA LEU A 125 1.91 3.87 8.52
C LEU A 125 1.19 5.21 8.42
N MET A 126 0.19 5.31 7.54
CA MET A 126 -0.69 6.48 7.45
C MET A 126 -1.49 6.69 8.75
N GLU A 127 -1.93 5.61 9.38
CA GLU A 127 -2.57 5.66 10.68
C GLU A 127 -1.62 6.20 11.75
N LEU A 128 -0.39 5.66 11.82
CA LEU A 128 0.61 6.06 12.81
C LEU A 128 0.92 7.56 12.72
N THR A 129 1.12 8.07 11.50
CA THR A 129 1.39 9.49 11.22
C THR A 129 0.20 10.40 11.50
N SER A 130 -1.03 9.90 11.41
CA SER A 130 -2.23 10.68 11.71
C SER A 130 -2.43 10.95 13.22
N ARG A 131 -1.67 10.28 14.10
CA ARG A 131 -1.77 10.46 15.55
C ARG A 131 -1.12 11.78 15.99
N GLN A 132 -1.72 12.45 16.96
CA GLN A 132 -1.07 13.57 17.65
C GLN A 132 0.14 13.05 18.45
N ARG A 133 1.30 13.77 18.39
CA ARG A 133 2.57 13.37 19.02
C ARG A 133 2.36 12.93 20.49
N GLY A 134 2.84 11.72 20.84
CA GLY A 134 2.73 11.13 22.18
C GLY A 134 3.38 9.74 22.27
N ARG A 135 3.35 9.07 23.44
CA ARG A 135 4.03 7.77 23.69
C ARG A 135 3.62 6.63 22.74
N ASN A 136 2.47 6.76 22.08
CA ASN A 136 1.97 5.80 21.09
C ASN A 136 2.45 6.11 19.66
N GLY A 137 3.22 7.17 19.42
CA GLY A 137 3.68 7.57 18.08
C GLY A 137 4.72 6.64 17.44
N VAL A 138 5.18 5.63 18.18
CA VAL A 138 6.20 4.66 17.71
C VAL A 138 5.68 3.24 17.59
N TRP A 139 4.45 2.96 18.01
CA TRP A 139 3.87 1.61 18.02
C TRP A 139 2.76 1.48 16.99
N LEU A 140 2.91 0.54 16.07
CA LEU A 140 1.93 0.29 15.01
C LEU A 140 0.59 -0.20 15.60
N ALA A 141 -0.53 0.22 15.02
CA ALA A 141 -1.82 -0.39 15.31
C ALA A 141 -2.02 -1.67 14.50
N GLY A 142 -2.68 -2.65 15.10
CA GLY A 142 -3.19 -3.82 14.38
C GLY A 142 -4.43 -3.47 13.55
N PHE A 143 -4.72 -4.28 12.53
CA PHE A 143 -5.81 -4.03 11.60
C PHE A 143 -7.18 -3.94 12.29
N ASP A 144 -7.46 -4.89 13.19
CA ASP A 144 -8.73 -4.92 13.94
C ASP A 144 -8.92 -3.67 14.80
N LYS A 145 -7.83 -3.14 15.38
CA LYS A 145 -7.87 -1.90 16.17
C LYS A 145 -8.28 -0.71 15.30
N CYS A 146 -7.71 -0.59 14.10
CA CYS A 146 -8.06 0.46 13.15
C CYS A 146 -9.51 0.30 12.67
N ILE A 147 -9.96 -0.92 12.38
CA ILE A 147 -11.33 -1.21 11.96
C ILE A 147 -12.31 -0.80 13.05
N MET A 148 -12.11 -1.25 14.29
CA MET A 148 -13.00 -0.94 15.42
C MET A 148 -13.08 0.56 15.71
N ALA A 149 -11.95 1.27 15.59
CA ALA A 149 -11.91 2.70 15.85
C ALA A 149 -12.58 3.51 14.74
N GLU A 150 -12.38 3.12 13.47
CA GLU A 150 -12.60 4.03 12.36
C GLU A 150 -13.53 3.54 11.25
N SER A 151 -13.76 2.24 11.14
CA SER A 151 -14.64 1.70 10.10
C SER A 151 -16.06 1.50 10.62
N LYS A 152 -17.03 2.09 9.91
CA LYS A 152 -18.47 1.90 10.16
C LYS A 152 -19.10 0.87 9.23
N LEU A 153 -18.29 0.12 8.48
CA LEU A 153 -18.77 -0.87 7.54
C LEU A 153 -19.32 -2.08 8.29
N ASP A 154 -20.61 -2.37 8.11
CA ASP A 154 -21.25 -3.58 8.62
C ASP A 154 -21.18 -4.68 7.55
N LEU A 155 -20.26 -5.63 7.73
CA LEU A 155 -20.07 -6.74 6.79
C LEU A 155 -21.30 -7.66 6.68
N ASN A 156 -22.23 -7.63 7.65
CA ASN A 156 -23.47 -8.42 7.57
C ASN A 156 -24.45 -7.88 6.52
N GLN A 157 -24.26 -6.64 6.09
CA GLN A 157 -25.07 -6.01 5.04
C GLN A 157 -24.47 -6.19 3.64
N ILE A 158 -23.39 -6.96 3.53
CA ILE A 158 -22.70 -7.26 2.27
C ILE A 158 -23.04 -8.68 1.84
N GLN A 159 -23.53 -8.81 0.62
CA GLN A 159 -23.73 -10.10 -0.04
C GLN A 159 -22.52 -10.42 -0.91
N PHE A 160 -22.04 -11.65 -0.87
CA PHE A 160 -20.95 -12.11 -1.70
C PHE A 160 -21.49 -13.09 -2.75
N SER A 161 -21.01 -13.00 -3.99
CA SER A 161 -21.38 -13.96 -5.03
C SER A 161 -20.85 -15.37 -4.75
N ASP A 162 -19.74 -15.46 -4.03
CA ASP A 162 -19.14 -16.70 -3.54
C ASP A 162 -18.61 -16.50 -2.11
N TYR A 163 -18.66 -17.55 -1.30
CA TYR A 163 -18.18 -17.58 0.09
C TYR A 163 -16.74 -18.06 0.21
N GLY A 164 -15.94 -17.85 -0.85
CA GLY A 164 -14.51 -18.19 -0.87
C GLY A 164 -13.78 -17.76 0.41
N THR A 165 -12.76 -18.54 0.79
CA THR A 165 -11.97 -18.25 1.99
C THR A 165 -10.98 -17.12 1.73
N PHE A 166 -11.34 -15.90 2.15
CA PHE A 166 -10.43 -14.75 2.19
C PHE A 166 -10.67 -13.90 3.44
N ASP A 167 -9.71 -13.04 3.75
CA ASP A 167 -9.84 -12.09 4.85
C ASP A 167 -10.75 -10.92 4.45
N LYS A 168 -12.02 -10.98 4.88
CA LYS A 168 -13.04 -9.95 4.62
C LYS A 168 -12.66 -8.56 5.12
N ARG A 169 -11.67 -8.47 6.02
CA ARG A 169 -11.20 -7.18 6.52
C ARG A 169 -10.66 -6.28 5.41
N ILE A 170 -10.24 -6.84 4.27
CA ILE A 170 -9.81 -6.08 3.09
C ILE A 170 -10.83 -5.03 2.64
N LEU A 171 -12.13 -5.27 2.86
CA LEU A 171 -13.20 -4.34 2.50
C LEU A 171 -13.20 -3.06 3.33
N HIS A 172 -12.54 -3.04 4.50
CA HIS A 172 -12.38 -1.81 5.29
C HIS A 172 -11.26 -0.92 4.76
N LEU A 173 -10.35 -1.42 3.91
CA LEU A 173 -9.18 -0.66 3.48
C LEU A 173 -9.51 0.65 2.75
N PRO A 174 -10.47 0.73 1.81
CA PRO A 174 -10.80 2.01 1.18
C PRO A 174 -11.26 3.08 2.19
N ILE A 175 -12.01 2.65 3.21
CA ILE A 175 -12.53 3.54 4.26
C ILE A 175 -11.37 4.04 5.13
N LEU A 176 -10.51 3.13 5.59
CA LEU A 176 -9.35 3.48 6.41
C LEU A 176 -8.35 4.35 5.63
N TRP A 177 -8.05 3.97 4.39
CA TRP A 177 -7.18 4.74 3.50
C TRP A 177 -7.72 6.16 3.33
N GLY A 178 -8.97 6.32 2.93
CA GLY A 178 -9.56 7.64 2.72
C GLY A 178 -9.56 8.50 3.98
N LYS A 179 -9.77 7.90 5.15
CA LYS A 179 -9.71 8.62 6.42
C LYS A 179 -8.29 9.08 6.76
N TYR A 180 -7.32 8.17 6.80
CA TYR A 180 -5.96 8.52 7.21
C TYR A 180 -5.27 9.39 6.18
N HIS A 181 -5.57 9.20 4.90
CA HIS A 181 -5.16 10.08 3.82
C HIS A 181 -5.65 11.52 4.04
N ALA A 182 -6.96 11.69 4.29
CA ALA A 182 -7.52 13.00 4.57
C ALA A 182 -6.95 13.65 5.85
N LEU A 183 -6.57 12.85 6.86
CA LEU A 183 -5.91 13.35 8.06
C LEU A 183 -4.48 13.82 7.77
N LEU A 184 -3.72 13.05 7.00
CA LEU A 184 -2.38 13.41 6.54
C LEU A 184 -2.38 14.73 5.77
N LEU A 185 -3.33 14.92 4.86
CA LEU A 185 -3.47 16.17 4.10
C LEU A 185 -3.85 17.38 4.96
N LYS A 186 -4.50 17.16 6.12
CA LYS A 186 -4.90 18.23 7.04
C LYS A 186 -3.81 18.64 8.03
N LEU A 187 -2.65 17.97 8.04
CA LEU A 187 -1.51 18.36 8.86
C LEU A 187 -1.00 19.73 8.39
N LYS A 188 -1.36 20.78 9.14
CA LYS A 188 -1.17 22.20 8.79
C LYS A 188 0.28 22.59 8.45
N SER A 189 1.25 21.87 9.01
CA SER A 189 2.66 21.97 8.70
C SER A 189 3.24 20.56 8.58
N GLY A 190 4.01 20.30 7.52
CA GLY A 190 4.70 19.03 7.34
C GLY A 190 3.89 17.88 6.74
N SER A 191 2.73 18.13 6.09
CA SER A 191 2.03 17.05 5.35
C SER A 191 2.94 16.37 4.32
N LYS A 192 3.70 17.15 3.54
CA LYS A 192 4.70 16.63 2.60
C LYS A 192 5.84 15.87 3.30
N PHE A 193 6.29 16.36 4.46
CA PHE A 193 7.28 15.67 5.30
C PHE A 193 6.76 14.29 5.73
N TRP A 194 5.55 14.21 6.31
CA TRP A 194 4.98 12.94 6.75
C TRP A 194 4.69 11.99 5.60
N ILE A 195 4.28 12.51 4.45
CA ILE A 195 4.17 11.73 3.21
C ILE A 195 5.54 11.14 2.82
N SER A 196 6.60 11.95 2.87
CA SER A 196 7.98 11.49 2.63
C SER A 196 8.38 10.39 3.60
N GLU A 197 8.12 10.58 4.89
CA GLU A 197 8.47 9.60 5.93
C GLU A 197 7.69 8.30 5.76
N VAL A 198 6.38 8.34 5.47
CA VAL A 198 5.59 7.14 5.18
C VAL A 198 6.19 6.39 3.99
N ARG A 199 6.52 7.08 2.89
CA ARG A 199 7.14 6.45 1.71
C ARG A 199 8.51 5.86 2.02
N CYS A 200 9.35 6.58 2.75
CA CYS A 200 10.66 6.11 3.20
C CYS A 200 10.53 4.86 4.08
N ALA A 201 9.58 4.87 5.02
CA ALA A 201 9.33 3.74 5.90
C ALA A 201 8.77 2.53 5.15
N THR A 202 7.83 2.74 4.22
CA THR A 202 7.34 1.70 3.32
C THR A 202 8.51 1.10 2.53
N LYS A 203 9.37 1.93 1.93
CA LYS A 203 10.55 1.46 1.19
C LYS A 203 11.45 0.57 2.03
N LYS A 204 11.84 1.02 3.22
CA LYS A 204 12.69 0.24 4.13
C LYS A 204 12.04 -1.09 4.55
N ARG A 205 10.71 -1.14 4.66
CA ARG A 205 9.96 -2.38 4.94
C ARG A 205 9.97 -3.34 3.77
N LEU A 206 9.75 -2.84 2.56
CA LEU A 206 9.81 -3.64 1.33
C LEU A 206 11.24 -4.16 1.08
N ASP A 207 12.26 -3.30 1.23
CA ASP A 207 13.67 -3.69 1.15
C ASP A 207 14.02 -4.79 2.17
N PHE A 208 13.54 -4.66 3.40
CA PHE A 208 13.72 -5.69 4.43
C PHE A 208 13.02 -7.00 4.08
N ALA A 209 11.81 -6.95 3.51
CA ALA A 209 11.11 -8.14 3.01
C ALA A 209 11.92 -8.87 1.93
N HIS A 210 12.73 -8.16 1.14
CA HIS A 210 13.66 -8.74 0.16
C HIS A 210 14.98 -9.23 0.80
N GLY A 211 15.15 -9.08 2.11
CA GLY A 211 16.35 -9.51 2.83
C GLY A 211 17.49 -8.50 2.82
N LYS A 212 17.25 -7.25 2.39
CA LYS A 212 18.21 -6.18 2.64
C LYS A 212 18.24 -5.86 4.13
N LYS A 213 19.44 -5.60 4.65
CA LYS A 213 19.63 -5.20 6.05
C LYS A 213 19.73 -3.70 6.13
N HIS A 214 18.98 -3.11 7.06
CA HIS A 214 19.09 -1.71 7.45
C HIS A 214 19.57 -1.65 8.90
N PRO A 215 20.89 -1.58 9.14
CA PRO A 215 21.43 -1.50 10.50
C PRO A 215 20.76 -0.37 11.29
N GLY A 216 20.31 -0.66 12.52
CA GLY A 216 19.66 0.34 13.38
C GLY A 216 18.17 0.59 13.11
N HIS A 217 17.58 0.03 12.04
CA HIS A 217 16.15 0.18 11.76
C HIS A 217 15.37 -1.11 12.04
N ASN A 218 14.36 -1.02 12.90
CA ASN A 218 13.42 -2.12 13.15
C ASN A 218 12.31 -2.11 12.09
N CYS A 219 12.55 -2.77 10.95
CA CYS A 219 11.59 -2.83 9.85
C CYS A 219 10.50 -3.91 10.02
N GLU A 220 10.71 -4.89 10.91
CA GLU A 220 9.79 -6.02 11.12
C GLU A 220 8.96 -5.92 12.41
N GLY A 221 9.44 -5.19 13.42
CA GLY A 221 8.78 -5.09 14.70
C GLY A 221 7.56 -4.16 14.71
N ALA A 222 6.76 -4.29 15.76
CA ALA A 222 5.63 -3.40 16.04
C ALA A 222 6.06 -1.98 16.44
N ARG A 223 7.33 -1.80 16.85
CA ARG A 223 7.92 -0.50 17.17
C ARG A 223 8.72 0.00 15.98
N ILE A 224 8.28 1.12 15.38
CA ILE A 224 9.01 1.81 14.31
C ILE A 224 10.18 2.61 14.89
N TRP A 225 11.17 2.94 14.05
CA TRP A 225 12.36 3.73 14.43
C TRP A 225 12.10 5.24 14.51
N TRP A 226 10.86 5.70 14.34
CA TRP A 226 10.47 7.10 14.47
C TRP A 226 10.42 7.57 15.93
N ASP A 227 11.53 7.44 16.66
CA ASP A 227 11.63 8.08 17.98
C ASP A 227 11.79 9.60 17.86
N SER A 228 11.75 10.29 19.00
CA SER A 228 11.84 11.76 19.02
C SER A 228 13.13 12.25 18.39
N THR A 229 14.25 11.56 18.65
CA THR A 229 15.57 11.96 18.12
C THR A 229 15.59 11.86 16.61
N TYR A 230 15.18 10.72 16.05
CA TYR A 230 15.09 10.55 14.60
C TYR A 230 14.15 11.58 13.97
N LEU A 231 12.97 11.81 14.57
CA LEU A 231 11.99 12.73 13.99
C LEU A 231 12.46 14.18 14.02
N ASP A 232 13.20 14.60 15.05
CA ASP A 232 13.77 15.94 15.13
C ASP A 232 14.90 16.09 14.09
N GLU A 233 15.81 15.13 13.98
CA GLU A 233 16.85 15.10 12.94
C GLU A 233 16.27 15.10 11.52
N ALA A 234 15.26 14.27 11.26
CA ALA A 234 14.59 14.20 9.97
C ALA A 234 13.83 15.50 9.65
N THR A 235 13.25 16.15 10.65
CA THR A 235 12.57 17.45 10.48
C THR A 235 13.57 18.54 10.13
N ASP A 236 14.71 18.59 10.83
CA ASP A 236 15.77 19.57 10.58
C ASP A 236 16.38 19.36 9.18
N SER A 237 16.74 18.13 8.82
CA SER A 237 17.21 17.77 7.48
C SER A 237 16.21 18.17 6.39
N TRP A 238 14.92 17.88 6.58
CA TRP A 238 13.87 18.26 5.62
C TRP A 238 13.75 19.79 5.48
N ASN A 239 13.90 20.54 6.57
CA ASN A 239 13.86 22.00 6.52
C ASN A 239 15.09 22.57 5.80
N GLU A 240 16.28 22.00 6.02
CA GLU A 240 17.51 22.35 5.29
C GLU A 240 17.38 22.07 3.80
N ASP A 241 16.79 20.93 3.42
CA ASP A 241 16.51 20.56 2.03
C ASP A 241 15.55 21.55 1.36
N ILE A 242 14.45 21.92 2.03
CA ILE A 242 13.50 22.93 1.54
C ILE A 242 14.18 24.29 1.37
N LEU A 243 14.99 24.71 2.34
CA LEU A 243 15.69 25.98 2.27
C LEU A 243 16.68 25.99 1.11
N SER A 244 17.43 24.91 0.94
CA SER A 244 18.37 24.73 -0.17
C SER A 244 17.67 24.77 -1.53
N ASP A 245 16.51 24.12 -1.65
CA ASP A 245 15.65 24.16 -2.85
C ASP A 245 15.12 25.56 -3.15
N ALA A 246 14.70 26.30 -2.13
CA ALA A 246 14.28 27.69 -2.30
C ALA A 246 15.43 28.58 -2.79
N TYR A 247 16.65 28.38 -2.28
CA TYR A 247 17.84 29.11 -2.71
C TYR A 247 18.28 28.76 -4.13
N SER A 248 18.09 27.51 -4.56
CA SER A 248 18.42 27.06 -5.91
C SER A 248 17.31 27.32 -6.94
N GLY A 249 16.23 28.03 -6.57
CA GLY A 249 15.09 28.23 -7.46
C GLY A 249 14.33 26.95 -7.84
N GLY A 250 14.42 25.90 -7.01
CA GLY A 250 13.82 24.60 -7.22
C GLY A 250 14.77 23.52 -7.76
N ASP A 251 15.99 23.85 -8.17
CA ASP A 251 16.86 22.85 -8.80
C ASP A 251 17.45 21.80 -7.84
N TYR A 252 17.52 22.08 -6.54
CA TYR A 252 18.17 21.22 -5.54
C TYR A 252 17.43 19.90 -5.34
N LEU A 253 16.10 19.94 -5.25
CA LEU A 253 15.28 18.75 -5.08
C LEU A 253 14.73 18.22 -6.41
N GLY A 254 14.97 18.90 -7.53
CA GLY A 254 14.48 18.47 -8.86
C GLY A 254 13.18 19.16 -9.30
N GLY A 255 12.88 20.33 -8.74
CA GLY A 255 11.91 21.28 -9.26
C GLY A 255 10.45 20.87 -9.09
N ALA A 256 9.59 21.38 -9.97
CA ALA A 256 8.16 21.11 -9.92
C ALA A 256 7.82 19.61 -10.04
N GLU A 257 8.66 18.83 -10.72
CA GLU A 257 8.47 17.38 -10.86
C GLU A 257 8.60 16.67 -9.52
N HIS A 258 9.65 16.97 -8.73
CA HIS A 258 9.84 16.45 -7.37
C HIS A 258 8.62 16.75 -6.49
N TRP A 259 8.18 18.01 -6.47
CA TRP A 259 7.06 18.44 -5.65
C TRP A 259 5.72 17.86 -6.10
N SER A 260 5.56 17.55 -7.39
CA SER A 260 4.36 16.88 -7.92
C SER A 260 4.17 15.48 -7.36
N LEU A 261 5.24 14.79 -6.98
CA LEU A 261 5.18 13.45 -6.38
C LEU A 261 4.40 13.45 -5.06
N PHE A 262 4.42 14.56 -4.31
CA PHE A 262 3.69 14.70 -3.05
C PHE A 262 2.20 14.97 -3.25
N ASN A 263 1.79 15.37 -4.46
CA ASN A 263 0.40 15.57 -4.83
C ASN A 263 -0.25 14.28 -5.36
N LYS A 264 0.53 13.22 -5.59
CA LYS A 264 0.06 11.91 -6.07
C LYS A 264 -0.38 10.96 -4.95
N LEU A 265 -0.34 11.42 -3.70
CA LEU A 265 -0.93 10.68 -2.60
C LEU A 265 -2.42 10.92 -2.56
#